data_AF-A0A7W7VSC5-F1
#
_entry.id   AF-A0A7W7VSC5-F1
#
_cell.length_a   1.000
_cell.length_b   1.000
_cell.length_c   1.000
_cell.angle_alpha   90.00
_cell.angle_beta   90.00
_cell.angle_gamma   90.00
#
_symmetry.space_group_name_H-M   'P 1'
#
loop_
_entity.id
_entity.type
_entity.pdbx_description
1 polymer ?
#
loop_
_entity_poly.entity_id
_entity_poly.type
_entity_poly.pdbx_seq_one_letter_code
_entity_poly.pdbx_strand_id
1 'polypeptide(L)' 'MAEDEMGMREARASFGDLIGRAEYGGQITYITRHGRRVAAIVPLDRIRPERPEAVDE' A
#
# COMPACT_ATOMS: atom_id res chain seq x y z
N MET A 1 7.11 -13.60 10.55
CA MET A 1 6.88 -12.18 10.23
C MET A 1 7.22 -12.05 8.76
N ALA A 2 6.25 -11.86 7.86
CA ALA A 2 6.63 -11.50 6.49
C ALA A 2 7.27 -10.10 6.59
N GLU A 3 8.41 -9.90 5.95
CA GLU A 3 9.25 -8.69 6.07
C GLU A 3 8.54 -7.41 5.61
N ASP A 4 7.35 -7.56 5.03
CA ASP A 4 6.50 -6.53 4.45
C ASP A 4 5.18 -6.29 5.21
N GLU A 5 5.01 -6.79 6.44
CA GLU A 5 3.81 -6.56 7.26
C GLU A 5 4.06 -5.55 8.38
N MET A 6 3.18 -4.55 8.49
CA MET A 6 3.26 -3.49 9.50
C MET A 6 1.92 -3.26 10.19
N GLY A 7 1.92 -3.06 11.50
CA GLY A 7 0.69 -2.74 12.24
C GLY A 7 0.16 -1.34 11.90
N MET A 8 -1.16 -1.16 11.84
CA MET A 8 -1.81 0.11 11.48
C MET A 8 -1.30 1.32 12.28
N ARG A 9 -1.01 1.15 13.58
CA ARG A 9 -0.49 2.25 14.42
C ARG A 9 0.91 2.68 14.00
N GLU A 10 1.77 1.71 13.72
CA GLU A 10 3.14 1.94 13.26
C GLU A 10 3.14 2.50 11.84
N ALA A 11 2.30 1.95 10.96
CA ALA A 11 2.15 2.43 9.59
C ALA A 11 1.69 3.90 9.53
N ARG A 12 0.81 4.32 10.46
CA ARG A 12 0.41 5.73 10.57
C ARG A 12 1.56 6.63 11.04
N ALA A 13 2.41 6.15 11.94
CA ALA A 13 3.56 6.91 12.44
C ALA A 13 4.66 7.07 11.37
N SER A 14 4.82 6.08 10.50
CA SER A 14 5.86 6.02 9.45
C SER A 14 5.31 6.16 8.03
N PHE A 15 4.19 6.85 7.86
CA PHE A 15 3.47 6.88 6.58
C PHE A 15 4.30 7.46 5.43
N GLY A 16 5.06 8.53 5.69
CA GLY A 16 5.95 9.14 4.69
C GLY A 16 7.02 8.16 4.18
N ASP A 17 7.72 7.47 5.09
CA ASP A 17 8.72 6.45 4.75
C ASP A 17 8.11 5.27 3.98
N LEU A 18 6.86 4.88 4.29
CA LEU A 18 6.18 3.81 3.57
C LEU A 18 5.85 4.21 2.13
N ILE A 19 5.44 5.46 1.89
CA ILE A 19 5.27 5.98 0.53
C ILE A 19 6.61 6.02 -0.20
N GLY A 20 7.67 6.54 0.42
CA GLY A 20 8.99 6.59 -0.21
C GLY A 20 9.52 5.21 -0.59
N ARG A 21 9.32 4.21 0.26
CA ARG A 21 9.66 2.80 -0.04
C ARG A 21 8.85 2.23 -1.20
N ALA A 22 7.58 2.58 -1.33
CA ALA A 22 6.75 2.15 -2.44
C ALA A 22 7.14 2.87 -3.76
N GLU A 23 7.28 4.20 -3.72
CA GLU A 23 7.57 5.02 -4.90
C GLU A 23 8.98 4.75 -5.46
N TYR A 24 10.00 4.77 -4.60
CA TYR A 24 11.40 4.69 -5.04
C TYR A 24 12.00 3.29 -4.88
N GLY A 25 11.52 2.52 -3.90
CA GLY A 25 12.03 1.18 -3.61
C GLY A 25 11.24 0.06 -4.28
N GLY A 26 10.07 0.35 -4.85
CA GLY A 26 9.19 -0.67 -5.43
C GLY A 26 8.63 -1.68 -4.40
N GLN A 27 8.72 -1.35 -3.11
CA GLN A 27 8.30 -2.23 -2.01
C GLN A 27 6.78 -2.18 -1.83
N ILE A 28 6.17 -3.35 -1.59
CA ILE A 28 4.77 -3.46 -1.18
C ILE A 28 4.75 -3.65 0.33
N THR A 29 3.96 -2.87 1.06
CA THR A 29 3.78 -3.06 2.51
C THR A 29 2.33 -3.36 2.84
N TYR A 30 2.08 -4.48 3.51
CA TYR A 30 0.77 -4.87 4.01
C TYR A 30 0.52 -4.27 5.40
N ILE A 31 -0.58 -3.55 5.53
CA ILE A 31 -1.01 -2.98 6.81
C ILE A 31 -1.92 -3.98 7.52
N THR A 32 -1.61 -4.26 8.78
CA THR A 32 -2.36 -5.20 9.62
C THR A 32 -3.12 -4.51 10.76
N ARG A 33 -4.24 -5.09 11.16
CA ARG A 33 -5.01 -4.71 12.34
C ARG A 33 -5.46 -5.98 13.07
N HIS A 34 -5.12 -6.11 14.35
CA HIS A 34 -5.36 -7.34 15.14
C HIS A 34 -4.81 -8.61 14.44
N GLY A 35 -3.61 -8.53 13.87
CA GLY A 35 -2.94 -9.64 13.18
C GLY A 35 -3.50 -10.01 11.81
N ARG A 36 -4.50 -9.28 11.29
CA ARG A 36 -5.07 -9.50 9.94
C ARG A 36 -4.68 -8.37 9.00
N ARG A 37 -4.32 -8.70 7.75
CA ARG A 37 -4.08 -7.71 6.69
C ARG A 37 -5.40 -7.01 6.34
N VAL A 38 -5.38 -5.69 6.31
CA VAL A 38 -6.56 -4.84 6.05
C VAL A 38 -6.37 -3.84 4.93
N ALA A 39 -5.12 -3.54 4.56
CA ALA A 39 -4.77 -2.68 3.44
C ALA A 39 -3.35 -3.00 2.95
N ALA A 40 -2.95 -2.42 1.83
CA ALA A 40 -1.57 -2.43 1.36
C ALA A 40 -1.20 -1.07 0.76
N ILE A 41 0.06 -0.68 0.93
CA ILE A 41 0.69 0.40 0.18
C ILE A 41 1.47 -0.28 -0.94
N VAL A 42 1.15 0.08 -2.19
CA VAL A 42 1.71 -0.54 -3.39
C VAL A 42 2.30 0.55 -4.30
N PRO A 43 3.39 0.26 -5.01
CA PRO A 43 3.88 1.15 -6.07
C PRO A 43 2.83 1.33 -7.17
N LEU A 44 2.66 2.54 -7.69
CA LEU A 44 1.66 2.83 -8.73
C LEU A 44 1.91 2.04 -10.02
N ASP A 45 3.16 1.83 -10.42
CA ASP A 45 3.51 1.03 -11.62
C ASP A 45 3.03 -0.43 -11.53
N ARG A 46 2.81 -0.94 -10.31
CA ARG A 46 2.25 -2.28 -10.07
C ARG A 46 0.73 -2.32 -10.19
N ILE A 47 0.06 -1.16 -10.09
CA ILE A 47 -1.38 -1.06 -10.30
C ILE A 47 -1.62 -0.87 -11.80
N ARG A 48 -2.33 -1.81 -12.42
CA ARG A 48 -2.91 -1.53 -13.75
C ARG A 48 -3.97 -0.45 -13.56
N PRO A 49 -3.94 0.65 -14.35
CA PRO A 49 -4.98 1.66 -14.25
C PRO A 49 -6.33 0.99 -14.43
N GLU A 50 -7.22 1.28 -13.50
CA GLU A 50 -8.64 0.94 -13.59
C GLU A 50 -9.12 1.56 -14.90
N ARG A 51 -9.70 0.75 -15.79
CA ARG A 51 -10.27 1.29 -17.04
C ARG A 51 -11.25 2.38 -16.62
N PRO A 52 -11.06 3.65 -17.00
CA PRO A 52 -12.00 4.70 -16.60
C PRO A 52 -13.36 4.25 -17.08
N GLU A 53 -14.31 4.17 -16.15
CA GLU A 53 -15.70 3.82 -16.42
C GLU A 53 -16.14 4.74 -17.56
N ALA A 54 -16.59 4.16 -18.66
CA ALA A 54 -17.11 4.93 -19.78
C ALA A 54 -18.18 5.85 -19.22
N VAL A 55 -17.97 7.16 -19.36
CA VAL A 55 -19.04 8.12 -19.15
C VAL A 55 -20.01 7.90 -20.31
N ASP A 56 -21.04 7.07 -20.08
CA ASP A 56 -22.19 7.03 -20.96
C ASP A 56 -22.86 8.41 -20.89
N GLU A 57 -22.85 9.10 -22.03
CA GLU A 57 -23.43 10.43 -22.28
C GLU A 57 -24.96 10.42 -22.29
#